data_AF-A0A2N6GNK5-F1
#
_entry.id   AF-A0A2N6GNK5-F1
#
_cell.length_a   1.000
_cell.length_b   1.000
_cell.length_c   1.000
_cell.angle_alpha   90.00
_cell.angle_beta   90.00
_cell.angle_gamma   90.00
#
_symmetry.space_group_name_H-M   'P 1'
#
loop_
_entity.id
_entity.type
_entity.pdbx_description
1 polymer ?
#
loop_
_entity_poly.entity_id
_entity_poly.type
_entity_poly.pdbx_seq_one_letter_code
_entity_poly.pdbx_strand_id
1 'polypeptide(L)' 'MPISNHTQPSALRTPALGSSIYLRHDRFFHVMNQGWYVEVRNGTAGPFETQEEADTYLQQLIAQRSAAIDSKQNETLS' A
#
# COMPACT_ATOMS: atom_id res chain seq x y z
N MET A 1 32.54 43.51 14.72
CA MET A 1 32.96 42.10 14.88
C MET A 1 31.76 41.21 14.55
N PRO A 2 31.64 40.65 13.34
CA PRO A 2 30.52 39.78 12.97
C PRO A 2 30.81 38.33 13.38
N ILE A 3 29.90 37.69 14.12
CA ILE A 3 29.95 36.25 14.37
C ILE A 3 28.73 35.62 13.70
N SER A 4 29.02 35.06 12.51
CA SER A 4 28.37 34.00 11.75
C SER A 4 26.90 33.68 12.04
N ASN A 5 26.05 34.07 11.09
CA ASN A 5 24.79 33.38 10.81
C ASN A 5 25.07 31.89 10.58
N HIS A 6 24.68 31.04 11.53
CA HIS A 6 24.44 29.64 11.25
C HIS A 6 23.15 29.53 10.41
N THR A 7 23.28 29.80 9.12
CA THR A 7 22.33 29.32 8.11
C THR A 7 22.48 27.81 8.09
N GLN A 8 21.65 27.10 8.84
CA GLN A 8 21.40 25.70 8.55
C GLN A 8 20.80 25.65 7.13
N PRO A 9 21.43 24.97 6.16
CA PRO A 9 20.68 24.53 5.01
C PRO A 9 19.69 23.49 5.55
N SER A 10 18.42 23.87 5.68
CA SER A 10 17.31 22.92 5.73
C SER A 10 17.23 22.24 4.35
N ALA A 11 18.26 21.44 4.06
CA ALA A 11 18.29 20.53 2.94
C ALA A 11 17.13 19.56 3.15
N LEU A 12 16.14 19.70 2.28
CA LEU A 12 15.34 18.59 1.77
C LEU A 12 14.73 17.70 2.87
N ARG A 13 13.89 18.30 3.72
CA ARG A 13 12.76 17.55 4.30
C ARG A 13 11.61 17.51 3.31
N THR A 14 11.89 17.08 2.08
CA THR A 14 10.87 16.39 1.31
C THR A 14 10.72 15.05 2.02
N PRO A 15 9.59 14.72 2.68
CA PRO A 15 9.32 13.32 2.96
C PRO A 15 9.33 12.66 1.60
N ALA A 16 10.38 11.90 1.31
CA ALA A 16 10.50 11.17 0.06
C ALA A 16 9.20 10.40 -0.12
N LEU A 17 8.42 10.88 -1.08
CA LEU A 17 7.22 10.27 -1.58
C LEU A 17 7.60 8.83 -1.96
N GLY A 18 6.84 7.86 -1.44
CA GLY A 18 6.60 6.63 -2.19
C GLY A 18 7.63 5.51 -2.11
N SER A 19 8.26 5.25 -0.96
CA SER A 19 8.86 3.93 -0.72
C SER A 19 8.50 3.39 0.65
N SER A 20 7.21 3.17 0.84
CA SER A 20 6.83 2.02 1.64
C SER A 20 6.14 1.01 0.75
N ILE A 21 6.97 0.35 -0.04
CA ILE A 21 6.86 -1.07 -0.30
C ILE A 21 6.95 -1.78 1.06
N TYR A 22 5.94 -1.56 1.93
CA TYR A 22 5.58 -2.53 2.94
C TYR A 22 5.17 -3.74 2.11
N LEU A 23 6.14 -4.60 1.79
CA LEU A 23 5.91 -5.99 1.46
C LEU A 23 5.22 -6.57 2.68
N ARG A 24 3.89 -6.36 2.73
CA ARG A 24 3.03 -6.71 3.84
C ARG A 24 2.88 -8.23 3.86
N HIS A 25 3.95 -8.91 4.27
CA HIS A 25 3.86 -10.30 4.70
C HIS A 25 2.88 -10.45 5.87
N ASP A 26 2.59 -9.39 6.62
CA ASP A 26 1.55 -9.34 7.66
C ASP A 26 0.10 -9.41 7.17
N ARG A 27 -0.16 -9.38 5.85
CA ARG A 27 -1.54 -9.48 5.35
C ARG A 27 -2.02 -10.92 5.22
N PHE A 28 -1.16 -11.92 5.26
CA PHE A 28 -1.56 -13.31 5.08
C PHE A 28 -1.47 -14.07 6.39
N PHE A 29 -2.52 -14.79 6.75
CA PHE A 29 -2.51 -15.66 7.92
C PHE A 29 -3.22 -16.98 7.62
N HIS A 30 -2.69 -18.06 8.20
CA HIS A 30 -3.24 -19.40 8.03
C HIS A 30 -4.02 -19.80 9.29
N VAL A 31 -5.28 -20.18 9.10
CA VAL A 31 -6.13 -20.70 10.17
C VAL A 31 -6.15 -22.22 10.04
N MET A 32 -5.67 -22.91 11.08
CA MET A 32 -5.63 -24.38 11.09
C MET A 32 -7.03 -24.97 10.83
N ASN A 33 -7.10 -25.96 9.94
CA ASN A 33 -8.32 -26.60 9.44
C ASN A 33 -9.30 -25.71 8.64
N GLN A 34 -8.95 -24.46 8.34
CA GLN A 34 -9.80 -23.57 7.54
C GLN A 34 -9.11 -23.07 6.27
N GLY A 35 -7.79 -22.82 6.31
CA GLY A 35 -7.01 -22.38 5.15
C GLY A 35 -6.40 -21.00 5.32
N TRP A 36 -5.94 -20.43 4.21
CA TRP A 36 -5.27 -19.14 4.13
C TRP A 36 -6.27 -18.00 4.02
N TYR A 37 -5.97 -16.90 4.71
CA TYR A 37 -6.77 -15.68 4.66
C TYR A 37 -5.87 -14.51 4.36
N VAL A 38 -6.46 -13.49 3.73
CA VAL A 38 -5.81 -12.21 3.47
C VAL A 38 -6.57 -11.07 4.13
N GLU A 39 -5.86 -10.24 4.86
CA GLU A 39 -6.38 -9.00 5.43
C GLU A 39 -6.51 -7.93 4.33
N VAL A 40 -7.76 -7.54 4.09
CA VAL A 40 -8.13 -6.45 3.19
C VAL A 40 -8.65 -5.27 4.00
N ARG A 41 -8.72 -4.08 3.38
CA ARG A 41 -9.18 -2.87 4.09
C ARG A 41 -10.59 -3.02 4.69
N ASN A 42 -11.41 -3.90 4.12
CA ASN A 42 -12.80 -4.11 4.52
C ASN A 42 -13.01 -5.37 5.39
N GLY A 43 -11.95 -5.93 5.96
CA GLY A 43 -12.01 -7.16 6.76
C GLY A 43 -11.04 -8.21 6.22
N THR A 44 -11.48 -9.46 6.14
CA THR A 44 -10.66 -10.58 5.70
C THR A 44 -11.31 -11.26 4.49
N ALA A 45 -10.49 -11.68 3.54
CA ALA A 45 -10.92 -12.50 2.41
C ALA A 45 -10.29 -13.90 2.52
N GLY A 46 -11.05 -14.92 2.13
CA GLY A 46 -10.70 -16.33 2.28
C GLY A 46 -11.92 -17.17 2.69
N PRO A 47 -11.74 -18.46 2.98
CA PRO A 47 -10.48 -19.19 2.98
C PRO A 47 -9.95 -19.52 1.58
N PHE A 48 -8.64 -19.49 1.41
CA PHE A 48 -7.89 -19.97 0.25
C PHE A 48 -7.15 -21.27 0.62
N GLU A 49 -6.94 -22.16 -0.35
CA GLU A 49 -6.23 -23.42 -0.09
C GLU A 49 -4.73 -23.17 0.09
N THR A 50 -4.20 -22.20 -0.65
CA THR A 50 -2.78 -21.84 -0.64
C THR A 50 -2.55 -20.35 -0.40
N GLN A 51 -1.34 -20.02 0.08
CA GLN A 51 -0.92 -18.61 0.24
C GLN A 51 -0.85 -17.89 -1.11
N GLU A 52 -0.50 -18.61 -2.20
CA GLU A 52 -0.36 -18.06 -3.55
C GLU A 52 -1.71 -17.61 -4.13
N GLU A 53 -2.80 -18.33 -3.85
CA GLU A 53 -4.16 -17.90 -4.23
C GLU A 53 -4.58 -16.64 -3.48
N ALA A 54 -4.30 -16.58 -2.17
CA ALA A 54 -4.58 -15.41 -1.36
C ALA A 54 -3.81 -14.18 -1.89
N ASP A 55 -2.56 -14.37 -2.31
CA ASP A 55 -1.73 -13.33 -2.89
C ASP A 55 -2.24 -12.88 -4.27
N THR A 56 -2.60 -13.82 -5.13
CA THR A 56 -3.21 -13.54 -6.45
C THR A 56 -4.48 -12.70 -6.29
N TYR A 57 -5.36 -13.07 -5.36
CA TYR A 57 -6.58 -12.31 -5.07
C TYR A 57 -6.25 -10.87 -4.63
N LEU A 58 -5.25 -10.70 -3.77
CA LEU A 58 -4.84 -9.40 -3.29
C LEU A 58 -4.24 -8.52 -4.40
N GLN A 59 -3.42 -9.11 -5.26
CA GLN A 59 -2.87 -8.42 -6.44
C GLN A 59 -3.97 -7.95 -7.37
N GLN A 60 -4.97 -8.79 -7.65
CA GLN A 60 -6.13 -8.42 -8.46
C GLN A 60 -6.92 -7.26 -7.82
N LEU A 61 -7.14 -7.31 -6.51
CA LEU A 61 -7.88 -6.26 -5.79
C LEU A 61 -7.11 -4.92 -5.79
N ILE A 62 -5.79 -4.96 -5.67
CA ILE A 62 -4.92 -3.78 -5.80
C ILE A 62 -4.99 -3.24 -7.24
N ALA A 63 -4.85 -4.11 -8.24
CA ALA A 63 -4.87 -3.75 -9.65
C ALA A 63 -6.20 -3.09 -10.07
N GLN A 64 -7.33 -3.67 -9.67
CA GLN A 64 -8.66 -3.10 -9.88
C GLN A 64 -8.80 -1.72 -9.23
N ARG A 65 -8.29 -1.56 -8.01
CA ARG A 65 -8.35 -0.28 -7.31
C ARG A 65 -7.46 0.78 -7.96
N SER A 66 -6.27 0.42 -8.43
CA SER A 66 -5.43 1.34 -9.21
C SER A 66 -6.10 1.76 -10.51
N ALA A 67 -6.74 0.83 -11.22
CA ALA A 67 -7.48 1.16 -12.45
C ALA A 67 -8.69 2.07 -12.19
N ALA A 68 -9.44 1.83 -11.11
CA ALA A 68 -10.60 2.64 -10.75
C ALA A 68 -10.23 4.08 -10.30
N ILE A 69 -9.02 4.30 -9.80
CA ILE A 69 -8.55 5.65 -9.42
C ILE A 69 -8.23 6.48 -10.67
N ASP A 70 -7.71 5.84 -11.72
CA ASP A 70 -7.37 6.49 -12.99
C ASP A 70 -8.64 6.99 -13.71
N SER A 71 -9.72 6.21 -13.68
CA SER A 71 -10.98 6.57 -14.37
C SER A 71 -11.77 7.71 -13.72
N LYS A 72 -11.55 8.05 -12.44
CA LYS A 72 -12.30 9.14 -11.78
C LYS A 72 -11.74 10.54 -12.04
N GLN A 73 -10.57 10.66 -12.65
CA GLN A 73 -9.92 11.96 -12.88
C GLN A 73 -10.43 12.69 -14.13
N ASN A 74 -11.23 12.04 -15.00
CA ASN A 74 -11.65 12.62 -16.29
C ASN A 74 -13.08 13.21 -16.32
N GLU A 75 -13.89 13.06 -15.26
CA GLU A 75 -15.28 13.57 -15.22
C GLU A 75 -15.44 14.92 -14.48
N THR A 76 -14.39 15.51 -13.91
CA THR A 76 -14.52 16.79 -13.14
C THR A 76 -14.21 18.05 -13.96
N LEU A 77 -13.93 17.92 -15.26
CA LEU A 77 -13.65 19.05 -16.16
C LEU A 77 -14.47 18.90 -17.45
N SER A 78 -15.78 19.16 -17.38
CA SER A 78 -16.62 19.48 -18.54
C SER A 78 -17.76 20.39 -18.12
#